data_AF-A0A1R3ILL8-F1
#
_entry.id   AF-A0A1R3ILL8-F1
#
_cell.length_a   1.000
_cell.length_b   1.000
_cell.length_c   1.000
_cell.angle_alpha   90.00
_cell.angle_beta   90.00
_cell.angle_gamma   90.00
#
_symmetry.space_group_name_H-M   'P 1'
#
loop_
_entity.id
_entity.type
_entity.pdbx_description
1 polymer ?
#
loop_
_entity_poly.entity_id
_entity_poly.type
_entity_poly.pdbx_seq_one_letter_code
_entity_poly.pdbx_strand_id
1 'polypeptide(L)'
;MASKYHVRSISLPSRSHPTTLRIEEEINRLKTAEAISQYSASESICAGLSGLEDLYQCMDDLLNMPSTQQVLSQNQHEKCIDQLLDGSVRLLDICGIARDYMFQIKEHVQALQSALRRRKGDSSIESSILHYYSFRKEMKKQAKKLITELKQFDNKVGASPLQNQDHHFSAVIRVLREVNVMNACIFQSLFSFLSAPVSSKQAKWSLVSKLMHKGVVSCEEKQEVVNELEKVDAALCKHTSDVDKIKIAHERLVALENSIQGLENRLEFVFRHLIKARTSLLNIISH
;
A
#
# COMPACT_ATOMS: atom_id res chain seq x y z
N MET A 1 -44.04 -35.55 22.73
CA MET A 1 -43.54 -34.29 22.13
C MET A 1 -42.24 -34.61 21.39
N ALA A 2 -42.23 -34.59 20.06
CA ALA A 2 -41.04 -34.88 19.27
C ALA A 2 -40.18 -33.61 19.15
N SER A 3 -38.94 -33.64 19.66
CA SER A 3 -38.00 -32.53 19.49
C SER A 3 -37.52 -32.47 18.04
N LYS A 4 -37.86 -31.38 17.34
CA LYS A 4 -37.26 -31.02 16.06
C LYS A 4 -35.77 -30.73 16.28
N TYR A 5 -34.91 -31.63 15.84
CA TYR A 5 -33.48 -31.34 15.74
C TYR A 5 -33.26 -30.42 14.54
N HIS A 6 -32.71 -29.23 14.77
CA HIS A 6 -32.18 -28.38 13.72
C HIS A 6 -30.92 -29.03 13.15
N VAL A 7 -31.02 -29.56 11.93
CA VAL A 7 -29.85 -29.95 11.14
C VAL A 7 -29.07 -28.68 10.84
N ARG A 8 -27.93 -28.49 11.51
CA ARG A 8 -26.95 -27.47 11.16
C ARG A 8 -26.13 -27.99 9.98
N SER A 9 -26.37 -27.43 8.80
CA SER A 9 -25.55 -27.71 7.61
C SER A 9 -24.11 -27.30 7.89
N ILE A 10 -23.19 -28.27 7.86
CA ILE A 10 -21.75 -28.03 7.82
C ILE A 10 -21.38 -27.65 6.39
N SER A 11 -21.28 -26.35 6.09
CA SER A 11 -20.67 -25.91 4.84
C SER A 11 -19.18 -26.23 4.91
N LEU A 12 -18.78 -27.34 4.29
CA LEU A 12 -17.37 -27.56 3.97
C LEU A 12 -16.90 -26.37 3.12
N PRO A 13 -15.71 -25.80 3.38
CA PRO A 13 -15.17 -24.77 2.51
C PRO A 13 -15.16 -25.30 1.08
N SER A 14 -15.62 -24.48 0.13
CA SER A 14 -15.58 -24.80 -1.29
C SER A 14 -14.15 -25.22 -1.65
N ARG A 15 -13.98 -26.39 -2.24
CA ARG A 15 -12.65 -26.85 -2.67
C ARG A 15 -12.11 -25.85 -3.69
N SER A 16 -10.94 -25.28 -3.42
CA SER A 16 -10.21 -24.45 -4.38
C SER A 16 -9.94 -25.23 -5.66
N HIS A 17 -9.91 -24.53 -6.79
CA HIS A 17 -9.58 -25.17 -8.06
C HIS A 17 -8.08 -25.51 -8.08
N PRO A 18 -7.66 -26.71 -8.54
CA PRO A 18 -6.26 -27.13 -8.47
C PRO A 18 -5.28 -26.17 -9.14
N THR A 19 -5.68 -25.50 -10.23
CA THR A 19 -4.83 -24.53 -10.95
C THR A 19 -4.68 -23.21 -10.20
N THR A 20 -5.63 -22.84 -9.34
CA THR A 20 -5.66 -21.53 -8.66
C THR A 20 -5.15 -21.58 -7.22
N LEU A 21 -5.03 -22.79 -6.65
CA LEU A 21 -4.69 -23.03 -5.24
C LEU A 21 -3.42 -22.27 -4.79
N ARG A 22 -2.35 -22.30 -5.60
CA ARG A 22 -1.08 -21.65 -5.23
C ARG A 22 -1.21 -20.13 -5.06
N ILE A 23 -2.01 -19.47 -5.90
CA ILE A 23 -2.27 -18.03 -5.78
C ILE A 23 -3.06 -17.76 -4.50
N GLU A 24 -4.07 -18.57 -4.20
CA GLU A 24 -4.88 -18.44 -2.98
C GLU A 24 -4.04 -18.62 -1.71
N GLU A 25 -3.11 -19.57 -1.71
CA GLU A 25 -2.16 -19.80 -0.62
C GLU A 25 -1.25 -18.59 -0.40
N GLU A 26 -0.68 -18.03 -1.47
CA GLU A 26 0.16 -16.83 -1.39
C GLU A 26 -0.62 -15.59 -0.90
N ILE A 27 -1.86 -15.42 -1.37
CA ILE A 27 -2.75 -14.35 -0.90
C ILE A 27 -3.03 -14.51 0.59
N ASN A 28 -3.32 -15.72 1.07
CA ASN A 28 -3.57 -15.97 2.49
C ASN A 28 -2.31 -15.80 3.33
N ARG A 29 -1.14 -16.18 2.81
CA ARG A 29 0.16 -15.92 3.44
C ARG A 29 0.39 -14.42 3.62
N LEU A 30 0.16 -13.62 2.58
CA LEU A 30 0.28 -12.16 2.64
C LEU A 30 -0.67 -11.53 3.68
N LYS A 31 -1.94 -11.92 3.68
CA LYS A 31 -2.94 -11.46 4.68
C LYS A 31 -2.51 -11.78 6.11
N THR A 32 -1.97 -12.98 6.30
CA THR A 32 -1.53 -13.45 7.63
C THR A 32 -0.27 -12.71 8.09
N ALA A 33 0.68 -12.48 7.18
CA ALA A 33 1.90 -11.72 7.47
C ALA A 33 1.59 -10.26 7.87
N GLU A 34 0.62 -9.63 7.20
CA GLU A 34 0.17 -8.27 7.55
C GLU A 34 -0.44 -8.22 8.96
N ALA A 35 -1.23 -9.22 9.34
CA ALA A 35 -1.89 -9.26 10.65
C ALA A 35 -0.93 -9.46 11.84
N ILE A 36 0.24 -10.06 11.61
CA ILE A 36 1.21 -10.44 12.66
C ILE A 36 2.38 -9.42 12.75
N SER A 37 2.48 -8.50 11.79
CA SER A 37 3.59 -7.55 11.67
C SER A 37 3.80 -6.69 12.94
N GLN A 38 5.00 -6.79 13.52
CA GLN A 38 5.51 -5.92 14.60
C GLN A 38 6.50 -4.87 14.08
N TYR A 39 6.65 -4.77 12.76
CA TYR A 39 7.65 -3.93 12.09
C TYR A 39 7.30 -2.43 12.12
N SER A 40 8.25 -1.58 11.74
CA SER A 40 7.91 -0.18 11.44
C SER A 40 6.92 -0.10 10.26
N ALA A 41 6.24 1.04 10.11
CA ALA A 41 5.27 1.22 9.03
C ALA A 41 5.88 0.94 7.66
N SER A 42 7.07 1.50 7.38
CA SER A 42 7.74 1.33 6.09
C SER A 42 8.23 -0.10 5.86
N GLU A 43 8.74 -0.77 6.89
CA GLU A 43 9.19 -2.18 6.82
C GLU A 43 8.04 -3.13 6.52
N SER A 44 6.89 -2.95 7.18
CA SER A 44 5.67 -3.73 6.92
C SER A 44 5.21 -3.57 5.46
N ILE A 45 5.24 -2.34 4.93
CA ILE A 45 4.89 -2.06 3.53
C ILE A 45 5.92 -2.69 2.58
N CYS A 46 7.22 -2.58 2.86
CA CYS A 46 8.28 -3.22 2.10
C CYS A 46 8.11 -4.75 2.05
N ALA A 47 7.75 -5.37 3.17
CA ALA A 47 7.46 -6.80 3.23
C ALA A 47 6.25 -7.16 2.37
N GLY A 48 5.17 -6.38 2.44
CA GLY A 48 3.99 -6.56 1.58
C GLY A 48 4.33 -6.44 0.09
N LEU A 49 5.05 -5.37 -0.31
CA LEU A 49 5.49 -5.19 -1.69
C LEU A 49 6.44 -6.29 -2.16
N SER A 50 7.29 -6.82 -1.27
CA SER A 50 8.16 -7.96 -1.60
C SER A 50 7.35 -9.24 -1.77
N GLY A 51 6.34 -9.49 -0.93
CA GLY A 51 5.50 -10.68 -1.09
C GLY A 51 4.62 -10.65 -2.35
N LEU A 52 4.40 -9.48 -2.97
CA LEU A 52 3.79 -9.41 -4.30
C LEU A 52 4.65 -10.06 -5.39
N GLU A 53 5.97 -10.15 -5.22
CA GLU A 53 6.86 -10.86 -6.15
C GLU A 53 6.47 -12.32 -6.30
N ASP A 54 6.37 -13.03 -5.18
CA ASP A 54 5.95 -14.44 -5.16
C ASP A 54 4.54 -14.59 -5.76
N LEU A 55 3.63 -13.67 -5.44
CA LEU A 55 2.26 -13.68 -5.95
C LEU A 55 2.21 -13.51 -7.46
N TYR A 56 2.98 -12.57 -8.02
CA TYR A 56 3.05 -12.38 -9.47
C TYR A 56 3.75 -13.52 -10.19
N GLN A 57 4.71 -14.20 -9.57
CA GLN A 57 5.27 -15.43 -10.13
C GLN A 57 4.21 -16.52 -10.23
N CYS A 58 3.39 -16.70 -9.19
CA CYS A 58 2.29 -17.65 -9.22
C CYS A 58 1.22 -17.29 -10.27
N MET A 59 0.95 -15.99 -10.44
CA MET A 59 0.06 -15.48 -11.47
C MET A 59 0.60 -15.74 -12.88
N ASP A 60 1.90 -15.53 -13.11
CA ASP A 60 2.57 -15.81 -14.39
C ASP A 60 2.47 -17.30 -14.74
N ASP A 61 2.76 -18.18 -13.77
CA ASP A 61 2.64 -19.63 -13.95
C ASP A 61 1.20 -20.04 -14.32
N LEU A 62 0.19 -19.45 -13.67
CA LEU A 62 -1.22 -19.69 -13.99
C LEU A 62 -1.57 -19.23 -15.41
N LEU A 63 -1.14 -18.02 -15.81
CA LEU A 63 -1.43 -17.45 -17.13
C LEU A 63 -0.69 -18.17 -18.28
N ASN A 64 0.41 -18.85 -17.97
CA ASN A 64 1.16 -19.67 -18.93
C ASN A 64 0.58 -21.08 -19.11
N MET A 65 -0.40 -21.50 -18.31
CA MET A 65 -1.05 -22.81 -18.48
C MET A 65 -1.97 -22.83 -19.72
N PRO A 66 -1.86 -23.84 -20.62
CA PRO A 66 -2.73 -23.94 -21.80
C PRO A 66 -4.22 -23.97 -21.47
N SER A 67 -4.61 -24.63 -20.38
CA SER A 67 -6.00 -24.68 -19.91
C SER A 67 -6.52 -23.31 -19.49
N THR A 68 -5.68 -22.48 -18.86
CA THR A 68 -6.01 -21.10 -18.47
C THR A 68 -6.14 -20.22 -19.71
N GLN A 69 -5.20 -20.32 -20.64
CA GLN A 69 -5.23 -19.54 -21.88
C GLN A 69 -6.47 -19.86 -22.70
N GLN A 70 -6.78 -21.15 -22.85
CA GLN A 70 -7.97 -21.61 -23.56
C GLN A 70 -9.26 -21.08 -22.94
N VAL A 71 -9.39 -21.14 -21.60
CA VAL A 71 -10.63 -20.69 -20.96
C VAL A 71 -10.77 -19.17 -21.00
N LEU A 72 -9.67 -18.42 -20.93
CA LEU A 72 -9.70 -16.96 -21.06
C LEU A 72 -10.00 -16.51 -22.49
N SER A 73 -9.42 -17.13 -23.51
CA SER A 73 -9.66 -16.77 -24.92
C SER A 73 -11.09 -17.11 -25.35
N GLN A 74 -11.62 -18.27 -24.94
CA GLN A 74 -13.02 -18.65 -25.21
C GLN A 74 -14.04 -17.68 -24.62
N ASN A 75 -13.67 -16.98 -23.54
CA ASN A 75 -14.52 -16.06 -22.82
C ASN A 75 -14.07 -14.59 -22.98
N GLN A 76 -13.29 -14.27 -24.02
CA GLN A 76 -12.65 -12.95 -24.21
C GLN A 76 -13.60 -11.74 -24.20
N HIS A 77 -14.87 -11.92 -24.52
CA HIS A 77 -15.88 -10.87 -24.56
C HIS A 77 -16.67 -10.73 -23.25
N GLU A 78 -16.29 -11.47 -22.21
CA GLU A 78 -16.94 -11.38 -20.92
C GLU A 78 -16.61 -10.08 -20.22
N LYS A 79 -17.65 -9.40 -19.75
CA LYS A 79 -17.54 -8.12 -19.02
C LYS A 79 -16.63 -8.21 -17.78
N CYS A 80 -16.49 -9.40 -17.22
CA CYS A 80 -15.61 -9.64 -16.07
C CYS A 80 -14.11 -9.47 -16.42
N ILE A 81 -13.72 -9.72 -17.67
CA ILE A 81 -12.37 -9.50 -18.19
C ILE A 81 -12.10 -8.01 -18.35
N ASP A 82 -13.03 -7.25 -18.93
CA ASP A 82 -12.91 -5.79 -19.03
C ASP A 82 -12.72 -5.16 -17.64
N GLN A 83 -13.52 -5.58 -16.66
CA GLN A 83 -13.40 -5.13 -15.27
C GLN A 83 -12.05 -5.48 -14.64
N LEU A 84 -11.51 -6.67 -14.95
CA LEU A 84 -10.19 -7.10 -14.47
C LEU A 84 -9.10 -6.21 -15.08
N LEU A 85 -9.17 -5.95 -16.38
CA LEU A 85 -8.23 -5.09 -17.11
C LEU A 85 -8.31 -3.65 -16.65
N ASP A 86 -9.50 -3.09 -16.48
CA ASP A 86 -9.70 -1.75 -15.90
C ASP A 86 -9.07 -1.66 -14.51
N GLY A 87 -9.24 -2.71 -13.71
CA GLY A 87 -8.60 -2.84 -12.41
C GLY A 87 -7.08 -2.77 -12.50
N SER A 88 -6.48 -3.48 -13.46
CA SER A 88 -5.03 -3.48 -13.67
C SER A 88 -4.48 -2.12 -14.13
N VAL A 89 -5.19 -1.39 -15.01
CA VAL A 89 -4.78 -0.01 -15.41
C VAL A 89 -4.76 0.90 -14.20
N ARG A 90 -5.82 0.85 -13.41
CA ARG A 90 -5.93 1.71 -12.23
C ARG A 90 -4.82 1.43 -11.21
N LEU A 91 -4.43 0.18 -11.04
CA LEU A 91 -3.28 -0.19 -10.19
C LEU A 91 -1.96 0.33 -10.76
N LEU A 92 -1.77 0.29 -12.08
CA LEU A 92 -0.61 0.89 -12.74
C LEU A 92 -0.51 2.40 -12.51
N ASP A 93 -1.62 3.12 -12.69
CA ASP A 93 -1.67 4.57 -12.46
C ASP A 93 -1.32 4.92 -11.00
N ILE A 94 -1.91 4.18 -10.06
CA ILE A 94 -1.67 4.34 -8.62
C ILE A 94 -0.22 4.01 -8.27
N CYS A 95 0.34 2.95 -8.85
CA CYS A 95 1.74 2.58 -8.66
C CYS A 95 2.70 3.65 -9.21
N GLY A 96 2.37 4.24 -10.37
CA GLY A 96 3.11 5.38 -10.93
C GLY A 96 3.12 6.58 -9.97
N ILE A 97 1.95 6.97 -9.47
CA ILE A 97 1.83 8.06 -8.49
C ILE A 97 2.62 7.76 -7.21
N ALA A 98 2.59 6.51 -6.72
CA ALA A 98 3.36 6.10 -5.55
C ALA A 98 4.87 6.27 -5.76
N ARG A 99 5.38 5.88 -6.93
CA ARG A 99 6.80 6.05 -7.31
C ARG A 99 7.19 7.51 -7.37
N ASP A 100 6.35 8.36 -7.96
CA ASP A 100 6.60 9.81 -8.03
C ASP A 100 6.67 10.44 -6.63
N TYR A 101 5.88 9.95 -5.68
CA TYR A 101 6.01 10.40 -4.28
C TYR A 101 7.30 9.92 -3.62
N MET A 102 7.75 8.69 -3.86
CA MET A 102 9.05 8.24 -3.33
C MET A 102 10.18 9.14 -3.84
N PHE A 103 10.17 9.46 -5.13
CA PHE A 103 11.14 10.37 -5.74
C PHE A 103 11.11 11.76 -5.11
N GLN A 104 9.93 12.39 -5.02
CA GLN A 104 9.78 13.72 -4.42
C GLN A 104 10.18 13.75 -2.93
N ILE A 105 9.85 12.72 -2.15
CA ILE A 105 10.27 12.65 -0.74
C ILE A 105 11.80 12.66 -0.66
N LYS A 106 12.47 11.88 -1.51
CA LYS A 106 13.93 11.81 -1.55
C LYS A 106 14.56 13.16 -1.92
N GLU A 107 14.03 13.87 -2.92
CA GLU A 107 14.49 15.22 -3.26
C GLU A 107 14.38 16.20 -2.08
N HIS A 108 13.23 16.20 -1.39
CA HIS A 108 13.04 17.06 -0.23
C HIS A 108 13.93 16.67 0.95
N VAL A 109 14.14 15.38 1.20
CA VAL A 109 15.05 14.89 2.25
C VAL A 109 16.49 15.32 1.96
N GLN A 110 16.95 15.18 0.72
CA GLN A 110 18.29 15.60 0.30
C GLN A 110 18.46 17.11 0.41
N ALA A 111 17.46 17.90 0.02
CA ALA A 111 17.46 19.35 0.19
C ALA A 111 17.61 19.75 1.67
N LEU A 112 16.87 19.11 2.57
CA LEU A 112 16.96 19.33 4.02
C LEU A 112 18.33 18.95 4.58
N GLN A 113 18.84 17.76 4.25
CA GLN A 113 20.18 17.33 4.67
C GLN A 113 21.25 18.32 4.20
N SER A 114 21.12 18.82 2.97
CA SER A 114 22.02 19.80 2.38
C SER A 114 21.99 21.14 3.11
N ALA A 115 20.80 21.63 3.47
CA ALA A 115 20.62 22.86 4.23
C ALA A 115 21.22 22.74 5.64
N LEU A 116 20.97 21.63 6.34
CA LEU A 116 21.51 21.35 7.67
C LEU A 116 23.04 21.25 7.67
N ARG A 117 23.64 20.65 6.63
CA ARG A 117 25.10 20.50 6.52
C ARG A 117 25.82 21.82 6.27
N ARG A 118 25.27 22.68 5.42
CA ARG A 118 25.98 23.90 4.96
C ARG A 118 26.05 25.03 5.99
N ARG A 119 25.34 24.94 7.13
CA ARG A 119 25.25 26.00 8.16
C ARG A 119 25.08 27.41 7.56
N LYS A 120 24.31 27.53 6.46
CA LYS A 120 24.19 28.75 5.62
C LYS A 120 23.34 29.87 6.26
N GLY A 121 23.31 29.93 7.59
CA GLY A 121 22.42 30.78 8.38
C GLY A 121 21.02 30.17 8.57
N ASP A 122 20.34 30.59 9.63
CA ASP A 122 19.05 30.04 10.06
C ASP A 122 17.94 30.21 9.00
N SER A 123 17.99 31.29 8.21
CA SER A 123 16.98 31.60 7.18
C SER A 123 16.95 30.59 6.02
N SER A 124 18.11 30.06 5.60
CA SER A 124 18.18 29.04 4.55
C SER A 124 17.60 27.71 5.02
N ILE A 125 17.85 27.33 6.28
CA ILE A 125 17.32 26.10 6.87
C ILE A 125 15.81 26.22 7.05
N GLU A 126 15.33 27.37 7.53
CA GLU A 126 13.92 27.66 7.69
C GLU A 126 13.15 27.56 6.36
N SER A 127 13.69 28.13 5.28
CA SER A 127 13.09 28.03 3.94
C SER A 127 12.96 26.56 3.47
N SER A 128 14.01 25.74 3.62
CA SER A 128 13.94 24.31 3.25
C SER A 128 12.92 23.54 4.08
N ILE A 129 12.81 23.84 5.39
CA ILE A 129 11.82 23.24 6.27
C ILE A 129 10.39 23.63 5.85
N LEU A 130 10.16 24.89 5.48
CA LEU A 130 8.85 25.37 5.00
C LEU A 130 8.44 24.71 3.68
N HIS A 131 9.37 24.53 2.74
CA HIS A 131 9.11 23.81 1.49
C HIS A 131 8.75 22.34 1.77
N TYR A 132 9.51 21.65 2.62
CA TYR A 132 9.20 20.28 3.03
C TYR A 132 7.81 20.14 3.65
N TYR A 133 7.43 21.04 4.57
CA TYR A 133 6.11 20.99 5.19
C TYR A 133 4.98 21.28 4.20
N SER A 134 5.19 22.18 3.25
CA SER A 134 4.21 22.49 2.21
C SER A 134 3.98 21.26 1.32
N PHE A 135 5.06 20.60 0.90
CA PHE A 135 5.01 19.32 0.20
C PHE A 135 4.29 18.24 1.02
N ARG A 136 4.67 18.02 2.28
CA ARG A 136 4.04 17.01 3.15
C ARG A 136 2.54 17.22 3.31
N LYS A 137 2.08 18.47 3.40
CA LYS A 137 0.64 18.81 3.49
C LYS A 137 -0.10 18.44 2.20
N GLU A 138 0.46 18.75 1.05
CA GLU A 138 -0.16 18.43 -0.25
C GLU A 138 -0.14 16.93 -0.51
N MET A 139 1.00 16.27 -0.31
CA MET A 139 1.15 14.82 -0.40
C MET A 139 0.12 14.10 0.48
N LYS A 140 -0.03 14.51 1.75
CA LYS A 140 -1.04 13.96 2.65
C LYS A 140 -2.46 14.10 2.11
N LYS A 141 -2.80 15.27 1.57
CA LYS A 141 -4.13 15.55 1.02
C LYS A 141 -4.42 14.63 -0.17
N GLN A 142 -3.47 14.48 -1.08
CA GLN A 142 -3.63 13.62 -2.25
C GLN A 142 -3.63 12.13 -1.87
N ALA A 143 -2.75 11.70 -0.97
CA ALA A 143 -2.73 10.33 -0.45
C ALA A 143 -4.09 9.92 0.16
N LYS A 144 -4.75 10.83 0.89
CA LYS A 144 -6.11 10.58 1.41
C LYS A 144 -7.14 10.35 0.31
N LYS A 145 -7.07 11.09 -0.80
CA LYS A 145 -7.97 10.86 -1.94
C LYS A 145 -7.72 9.49 -2.57
N LEU A 146 -6.45 9.12 -2.76
CA LEU A 146 -6.07 7.82 -3.31
C LEU A 146 -6.53 6.67 -2.42
N ILE A 147 -6.48 6.82 -1.08
CA ILE A 147 -7.07 5.84 -0.16
C ILE A 147 -8.58 5.70 -0.38
N THR A 148 -9.31 6.80 -0.53
CA THR A 148 -10.76 6.76 -0.80
C THR A 148 -11.04 6.07 -2.14
N GLU A 149 -10.24 6.36 -3.15
CA GLU A 149 -10.30 5.74 -4.47
C GLU A 149 -10.05 4.22 -4.40
N LEU A 150 -9.02 3.79 -3.68
CA LEU A 150 -8.70 2.37 -3.45
C LEU A 150 -9.81 1.64 -2.68
N LYS A 151 -10.47 2.29 -1.71
CA LYS A 151 -11.63 1.69 -1.02
C LYS A 151 -12.83 1.45 -1.96
N GLN A 152 -13.00 2.30 -2.98
CA GLN A 152 -14.03 2.08 -4.00
C GLN A 152 -13.65 0.98 -4.99
N PHE A 153 -12.36 0.66 -5.12
CA PHE A 153 -11.87 -0.46 -5.93
C PHE A 153 -12.38 -1.80 -5.39
N ASP A 154 -12.21 -2.03 -4.09
CA ASP A 154 -12.59 -3.27 -3.40
C ASP A 154 -14.10 -3.58 -3.54
N ASN A 155 -14.94 -2.55 -3.35
CA ASN A 155 -16.39 -2.65 -3.48
C ASN A 155 -16.89 -2.95 -4.90
N LYS A 156 -16.14 -2.57 -5.94
CA LYS A 156 -16.53 -2.79 -7.35
C LYS A 156 -16.04 -4.13 -7.89
N VAL A 157 -14.85 -4.57 -7.47
CA VAL A 157 -14.23 -5.82 -7.95
C VAL A 157 -14.89 -7.05 -7.32
N GLY A 158 -15.36 -6.97 -6.07
CA GLY A 158 -16.02 -8.08 -5.37
C GLY A 158 -17.52 -8.25 -5.65
N ALA A 159 -18.18 -7.28 -6.30
CA ALA A 159 -19.65 -7.23 -6.36
C ALA A 159 -20.27 -7.80 -7.66
N SER A 160 -19.49 -8.16 -8.68
CA SER A 160 -20.06 -8.75 -9.90
C SER A 160 -20.12 -10.28 -9.80
N PRO A 161 -21.32 -10.89 -9.63
CA PRO A 161 -21.44 -12.34 -9.60
C PRO A 161 -21.12 -12.94 -10.97
N LEU A 162 -20.25 -13.95 -10.98
CA LEU A 162 -20.02 -14.83 -12.14
C LEU A 162 -21.21 -15.81 -12.21
N GLN A 163 -22.30 -15.44 -12.91
CA GLN A 163 -23.46 -16.34 -13.08
C GLN A 163 -23.26 -17.29 -14.27
N ASN A 164 -23.51 -18.59 -14.06
CA ASN A 164 -23.60 -19.65 -15.08
C ASN A 164 -22.42 -19.76 -16.06
N GLN A 165 -21.19 -19.65 -15.57
CA GLN A 165 -19.98 -19.83 -16.37
C GLN A 165 -19.22 -21.11 -15.99
N ASP A 166 -18.34 -21.52 -16.90
CA ASP A 166 -17.38 -22.59 -16.69
C ASP A 166 -16.68 -22.46 -15.32
N HIS A 167 -16.64 -23.56 -14.56
CA HIS A 167 -16.09 -23.56 -13.19
C HIS A 167 -14.61 -23.17 -13.15
N HIS A 168 -13.84 -23.52 -14.18
CA HIS A 168 -12.43 -23.14 -14.30
C HIS A 168 -12.29 -21.65 -14.63
N PHE A 169 -13.10 -21.12 -15.55
CA PHE A 169 -13.13 -19.68 -15.86
C PHE A 169 -13.39 -18.84 -14.62
N SER A 170 -14.45 -19.19 -13.88
CA SER A 170 -14.85 -18.50 -12.67
C SER A 170 -13.74 -18.53 -11.60
N ALA A 171 -13.07 -19.67 -11.43
CA ALA A 171 -11.95 -19.80 -10.52
C ALA A 171 -10.77 -18.90 -10.90
N VAL A 172 -10.38 -18.90 -12.19
CA VAL A 172 -9.29 -18.06 -12.72
C VAL A 172 -9.61 -16.58 -12.54
N ILE A 173 -10.79 -16.12 -12.98
CA ILE A 173 -11.19 -14.71 -12.85
C ILE A 173 -11.23 -14.29 -11.38
N ARG A 174 -11.72 -15.14 -10.48
CA ARG A 174 -11.73 -14.84 -9.04
C ARG A 174 -10.32 -14.59 -8.51
N VAL A 175 -9.35 -15.47 -8.76
CA VAL A 175 -8.01 -15.29 -8.20
C VAL A 175 -7.27 -14.11 -8.83
N LEU A 176 -7.45 -13.84 -10.13
CA LEU A 176 -6.89 -12.64 -10.76
C LEU A 176 -7.45 -11.34 -10.15
N ARG A 177 -8.75 -11.33 -9.81
CA ARG A 177 -9.38 -10.22 -9.07
C ARG A 177 -8.84 -10.11 -7.65
N GLU A 178 -8.62 -11.22 -6.95
CA GLU A 178 -8.04 -11.22 -5.61
C GLU A 178 -6.59 -10.70 -5.61
N VAL A 179 -5.80 -10.98 -6.66
CA VAL A 179 -4.47 -10.36 -6.85
C VAL A 179 -4.60 -8.84 -6.97
N ASN A 180 -5.54 -8.35 -7.77
CA ASN A 180 -5.81 -6.91 -7.89
C ASN A 180 -6.20 -6.29 -6.53
N VAL A 181 -7.04 -6.96 -5.75
CA VAL A 181 -7.43 -6.52 -4.39
C VAL A 181 -6.21 -6.51 -3.47
N MET A 182 -5.34 -7.51 -3.53
CA MET A 182 -4.13 -7.57 -2.71
C MET A 182 -3.18 -6.38 -2.99
N ASN A 183 -2.98 -6.05 -4.28
CA ASN A 183 -2.23 -4.85 -4.67
C ASN A 183 -2.89 -3.59 -4.10
N ALA A 184 -4.22 -3.47 -4.21
CA ALA A 184 -4.95 -2.33 -3.69
C ALA A 184 -4.80 -2.16 -2.17
N CYS A 185 -4.84 -3.24 -1.40
CA CYS A 185 -4.61 -3.23 0.05
C CYS A 185 -3.20 -2.72 0.40
N ILE A 186 -2.17 -3.23 -0.28
CA ILE A 186 -0.78 -2.80 -0.04
C ILE A 186 -0.58 -1.34 -0.40
N PHE A 187 -1.14 -0.88 -1.54
CA PHE A 187 -1.12 0.54 -1.88
C PHE A 187 -1.88 1.39 -0.86
N GLN A 188 -3.01 0.90 -0.32
CA GLN A 188 -3.74 1.61 0.72
C GLN A 188 -2.88 1.78 1.99
N SER A 189 -2.13 0.75 2.39
CA SER A 189 -1.16 0.82 3.50
C SER A 189 -0.04 1.82 3.20
N LEU A 190 0.49 1.83 1.98
CA LEU A 190 1.49 2.83 1.53
C LEU A 190 0.95 4.27 1.59
N PHE A 191 -0.22 4.55 1.02
CA PHE A 191 -0.79 5.89 1.09
C PHE A 191 -1.22 6.27 2.51
N SER A 192 -1.57 5.30 3.35
CA SER A 192 -1.81 5.54 4.78
C SER A 192 -0.54 6.05 5.45
N PHE A 193 0.61 5.41 5.18
CA PHE A 193 1.93 5.88 5.61
C PHE A 193 2.23 7.31 5.12
N LEU A 194 1.95 7.63 3.85
CA LEU A 194 2.14 8.98 3.30
C LEU A 194 1.16 10.02 3.88
N SER A 195 -0.01 9.58 4.35
CA SER A 195 -1.05 10.44 4.90
C SER A 195 -0.88 10.76 6.39
N ALA A 196 0.24 10.34 6.99
CA ALA A 196 0.57 10.53 8.40
C ALA A 196 0.32 11.98 8.89
N PRO A 197 -0.05 12.17 10.17
CA PRO A 197 0.00 13.47 10.85
C PRO A 197 1.22 14.31 10.45
N VAL A 198 1.00 15.59 10.12
CA VAL A 198 2.09 16.52 9.83
C VAL A 198 2.25 17.40 11.06
N SER A 199 3.31 17.18 11.83
CA SER A 199 3.65 18.01 12.99
C SER A 199 4.44 19.22 12.48
N SER A 200 3.84 20.41 12.49
CA SER A 200 4.49 21.65 12.03
C SER A 200 4.46 22.74 13.10
N LYS A 201 5.41 23.70 13.04
CA LYS A 201 5.54 24.80 14.02
C LYS A 201 4.28 25.67 14.18
N GLN A 202 3.45 25.78 13.14
CA GLN A 202 2.18 26.54 13.19
C GLN A 202 1.07 25.80 13.97
N ALA A 203 1.25 24.51 14.30
CA ALA A 203 0.30 23.71 15.07
C ALA A 203 0.31 24.03 16.59
N LYS A 204 1.04 25.07 17.05
CA LYS A 204 1.00 25.52 18.45
C LYS A 204 -0.41 25.89 18.95
N TRP A 205 -1.34 26.19 18.04
CA TRP A 205 -2.74 26.46 18.35
C TRP A 205 -3.60 25.19 18.53
N SER A 206 -3.13 24.01 18.12
CA SER A 206 -3.87 22.74 18.31
C SER A 206 -3.56 22.03 19.63
N LEU A 207 -2.73 22.63 20.51
CA LEU A 207 -2.48 22.10 21.85
C LEU A 207 -3.52 22.58 22.88
N VAL A 208 -4.33 23.59 22.55
CA VAL A 208 -5.39 24.10 23.43
C VAL A 208 -6.61 23.16 23.45
N SER A 209 -6.82 22.33 22.42
CA SER A 209 -7.91 21.34 22.39
C SER A 209 -7.60 20.06 23.18
N LYS A 210 -6.34 19.79 23.55
CA LYS A 210 -5.96 18.60 24.34
C LYS A 210 -5.92 18.83 25.86
N LEU A 211 -6.06 20.07 26.32
CA LEU A 211 -6.07 20.37 27.76
C LEU A 211 -7.43 20.11 28.44
N MET A 212 -8.49 19.86 27.67
CA MET A 212 -9.84 19.61 28.19
C MET A 212 -10.18 18.13 28.44
N HIS A 213 -9.29 17.20 28.07
CA HIS A 213 -9.46 15.76 28.36
C HIS A 213 -8.34 15.21 29.23
N LYS A 214 -8.04 15.92 30.34
CA LYS A 214 -7.18 15.38 31.40
C LYS A 214 -8.05 14.59 32.39
N GLY A 215 -8.17 13.30 32.15
CA GLY A 215 -8.76 12.36 33.09
C GLY A 215 -8.46 10.93 32.66
N VAL A 216 -7.77 10.21 33.54
CA VAL A 216 -7.42 8.78 33.47
C VAL A 216 -6.09 8.46 32.79
N VAL A 217 -5.11 8.21 33.66
CA VAL A 217 -3.87 7.47 33.43
C VAL A 217 -4.23 6.01 33.13
N SER A 218 -3.70 5.46 32.04
CA SER A 218 -3.24 4.07 32.02
C SER A 218 -2.04 3.97 31.10
N CYS A 219 -0.94 3.47 31.66
CA CYS A 219 0.27 3.11 30.97
C CYS A 219 -0.03 1.83 30.18
N GLU A 220 -0.30 1.97 28.88
CA GLU A 220 -0.11 0.89 27.92
C GLU A 220 0.81 1.47 26.85
N GLU A 221 2.11 1.17 26.95
CA GLU A 221 3.01 1.20 25.79
C GLU A 221 2.50 0.16 24.78
N LYS A 222 1.43 0.51 24.05
CA LYS A 222 1.25 -0.03 22.72
C LYS A 222 2.41 0.52 21.94
N GLN A 223 3.30 -0.36 21.50
CA GLN A 223 4.36 -0.05 20.54
C GLN A 223 3.72 0.71 19.37
N GLU A 224 3.72 2.04 19.43
CA GLU A 224 3.11 2.88 18.41
C GLU A 224 3.88 2.59 17.14
N VAL A 225 3.24 2.10 16.08
CA VAL A 225 3.93 1.81 14.82
C VAL A 225 4.54 3.12 14.32
N VAL A 226 5.85 3.29 14.53
CA VAL A 226 6.44 4.63 14.45
C VAL A 226 6.76 5.00 13.01
N ASN A 227 5.89 5.80 12.43
CA ASN A 227 6.04 6.36 11.08
C ASN A 227 7.29 7.27 10.97
N GLU A 228 8.15 6.98 10.00
CA GLU A 228 9.42 7.67 9.74
C GLU A 228 9.24 9.12 9.31
N LEU A 229 8.17 9.41 8.57
CA LEU A 229 7.80 10.76 8.16
C LEU A 229 7.42 11.63 9.38
N GLU A 230 6.75 11.06 10.38
CA GLU A 230 6.42 11.75 11.63
C GLU A 230 7.64 12.00 12.51
N LYS A 231 8.57 11.03 12.57
CA LYS A 231 9.86 11.18 13.27
C LYS A 231 10.63 12.38 12.73
N VAL A 232 10.66 12.56 11.40
CA VAL A 232 11.30 13.73 10.76
C VAL A 232 10.55 15.02 11.12
N ASP A 233 9.22 15.04 10.99
CA ASP A 233 8.41 16.22 11.33
C ASP A 233 8.65 16.70 12.77
N ALA A 234 8.69 15.76 13.72
CA ALA A 234 8.93 16.04 15.14
C ALA A 234 10.34 16.58 15.40
N ALA A 235 11.35 16.08 14.68
CA ALA A 235 12.72 16.55 14.79
C ALA A 235 12.88 17.98 14.22
N LEU A 236 12.21 18.29 13.11
CA LEU A 236 12.25 19.61 12.46
C LEU A 236 11.41 20.69 13.19
N CYS A 237 10.41 20.29 13.99
CA CYS A 237 9.60 21.21 14.77
C CYS A 237 10.38 21.92 15.89
N LYS A 238 11.40 21.27 16.45
CA LYS A 238 12.25 21.83 17.51
C LYS A 238 13.25 22.80 16.88
N HIS A 239 13.45 23.99 17.47
CA HIS A 239 14.38 24.99 16.92
C HIS A 239 15.76 24.35 16.67
N THR A 240 16.23 24.42 15.43
CA THR A 240 17.48 23.83 14.94
C THR A 240 18.72 24.64 15.32
N SER A 241 18.65 25.50 16.34
CA SER A 241 19.78 26.32 16.79
C SER A 241 20.78 25.55 17.67
N ASP A 242 20.44 24.31 18.02
CA ASP A 242 21.20 23.43 18.91
C ASP A 242 21.83 22.30 18.10
N VAL A 243 23.15 22.12 18.25
CA VAL A 243 23.95 21.15 17.50
C VAL A 243 23.41 19.73 17.68
N ASP A 244 22.99 19.37 18.90
CA ASP A 244 22.46 18.04 19.18
C ASP A 244 21.11 17.81 18.48
N LYS A 245 20.28 18.87 18.38
CA LYS A 245 18.99 18.80 17.66
C LYS A 245 19.18 18.68 16.15
N ILE A 246 20.17 19.36 15.58
CA ILE A 246 20.54 19.22 14.17
C ILE A 246 20.99 17.78 13.89
N LYS A 247 21.81 17.19 14.78
CA LYS A 247 22.27 15.80 14.64
C LYS A 247 21.10 14.82 14.64
N ILE A 248 20.17 14.96 15.59
CA ILE A 248 18.96 14.12 15.64
C ILE A 248 18.13 14.27 14.35
N ALA A 249 17.90 15.50 13.87
CA ALA A 249 17.16 15.72 12.63
C ALA A 249 17.85 15.06 11.42
N HIS A 250 19.18 15.15 11.36
CA HIS A 250 19.96 14.50 10.31
C HIS A 250 19.83 12.97 10.35
N GLU A 251 19.96 12.35 11.53
CA GLU A 251 19.79 10.90 11.70
C GLU A 251 18.40 10.43 11.27
N ARG A 252 17.34 11.19 11.60
CA ARG A 252 15.97 10.88 11.15
C ARG A 252 15.79 11.03 9.64
N LEU A 253 16.43 12.02 9.02
CA LEU A 253 16.41 12.20 7.57
C LEU A 253 17.12 11.05 6.85
N VAL A 254 18.26 10.58 7.36
CA VAL A 254 18.98 9.41 6.81
C VAL A 254 18.14 8.15 6.94
N ALA A 255 17.51 7.92 8.09
CA ALA A 255 16.61 6.79 8.28
C ALA A 255 15.43 6.82 7.29
N LEU A 256 14.81 7.99 7.10
CA LEU A 256 13.74 8.16 6.12
C LEU A 256 14.23 7.91 4.69
N GLU A 257 15.39 8.42 4.29
CA GLU A 257 15.96 8.19 2.97
C GLU A 257 16.15 6.68 2.68
N ASN A 258 16.67 5.93 3.64
CA ASN A 258 16.84 4.48 3.52
C ASN A 258 15.48 3.75 3.37
N SER A 259 14.49 4.10 4.18
CA SER A 259 13.13 3.54 4.07
C SER A 259 12.51 3.83 2.69
N ILE A 260 12.65 5.07 2.20
CA ILE A 260 12.11 5.49 0.91
C ILE A 260 12.84 4.80 -0.24
N GLN A 261 14.16 4.61 -0.16
CA GLN A 261 14.91 3.86 -1.17
C GLN A 261 14.45 2.39 -1.25
N GLY A 262 14.17 1.77 -0.10
CA GLY A 262 13.60 0.42 -0.04
C GLY A 262 12.25 0.34 -0.75
N LEU A 263 11.34 1.27 -0.44
CA LEU A 263 10.02 1.37 -1.07
C LEU A 263 10.11 1.63 -2.58
N GLU A 264 10.95 2.58 -3.01
CA GLU A 264 11.17 2.92 -4.42
C GLU A 264 11.58 1.69 -5.23
N ASN A 265 12.56 0.93 -4.74
CA ASN A 265 13.06 -0.26 -5.41
C ASN A 265 11.98 -1.34 -5.56
N ARG A 266 11.16 -1.55 -4.52
CA ARG A 266 10.07 -2.54 -4.55
C ARG A 266 8.89 -2.09 -5.41
N LEU A 267 8.58 -0.79 -5.43
CA LEU A 267 7.56 -0.24 -6.32
C LEU A 267 7.95 -0.35 -7.79
N GLU A 268 9.22 -0.13 -8.13
CA GLU A 268 9.73 -0.35 -9.49
C GLU A 268 9.52 -1.81 -9.93
N PHE A 269 9.80 -2.75 -9.03
CA PHE A 269 9.57 -4.17 -9.28
C PHE A 269 8.07 -4.48 -9.50
N VAL A 270 7.19 -4.00 -8.62
CA VAL A 270 5.74 -4.20 -8.73
C VAL A 270 5.18 -3.58 -10.00
N PHE A 271 5.65 -2.39 -10.38
CA PHE A 271 5.24 -1.70 -11.62
C PHE A 271 5.53 -2.55 -12.85
N ARG A 272 6.71 -3.17 -12.93
CA ARG A 272 7.08 -4.06 -14.04
C ARG A 272 6.20 -5.31 -14.10
N HIS A 273 5.87 -5.89 -12.94
CA HIS A 273 5.02 -7.09 -12.88
C HIS A 273 3.57 -6.78 -13.24
N LEU A 274 3.05 -5.62 -12.83
CA LEU A 274 1.74 -5.14 -13.27
C LEU A 274 1.67 -5.01 -14.81
N ILE A 275 2.71 -4.42 -15.44
CA ILE A 275 2.79 -4.31 -16.91
C ILE A 275 2.84 -5.70 -17.55
N LYS A 276 3.71 -6.58 -17.05
CA LYS A 276 3.85 -7.95 -17.57
C LYS A 276 2.53 -8.70 -17.49
N ALA A 277 1.90 -8.75 -16.32
CA ALA A 277 0.64 -9.45 -16.10
C ALA A 277 -0.49 -8.91 -17.00
N ARG A 278 -0.61 -7.58 -17.12
CA ARG A 278 -1.58 -6.95 -18.03
C ARG A 278 -1.31 -7.34 -19.48
N THR A 279 -0.06 -7.30 -19.91
CA THR A 279 0.33 -7.64 -21.29
C THR A 279 0.02 -9.11 -21.59
N SER A 280 0.35 -10.02 -20.67
CA SER A 280 0.00 -11.43 -20.79
C SER A 280 -1.50 -11.64 -20.94
N LEU A 281 -2.31 -10.99 -20.09
CA LEU A 281 -3.77 -11.06 -20.19
C LEU A 281 -4.30 -10.55 -21.54
N LEU A 282 -3.83 -9.38 -21.98
CA LEU A 282 -4.22 -8.79 -23.26
C LEU A 282 -3.86 -9.69 -24.44
N ASN A 283 -2.67 -10.29 -24.42
CA ASN A 283 -2.24 -11.22 -25.47
C ASN A 283 -3.15 -12.45 -25.52
N ILE A 284 -3.50 -13.03 -24.36
CA ILE A 284 -4.35 -14.23 -24.29
C ILE A 284 -5.74 -13.98 -24.89
N ILE A 285 -6.34 -12.80 -24.65
CA ILE A 285 -7.70 -12.48 -25.10
C ILE A 285 -7.75 -11.81 -26.49
N SER A 286 -6.60 -11.57 -27.10
CA SER A 286 -6.49 -11.00 -28.46
C SER A 286 -6.19 -12.06 -29.52
N HIS A 287 -5.97 -13.31 -29.12
CA HIS A 287 -5.64 -14.46 -29.97
C HIS A 287 -6.82 -15.41 -30.10
#